data_AF-A0A5B0WJU6-F1
#
_entry.id   AF-A0A5B0WJU6-F1
#
_cell.length_a   1.000
_cell.length_b   1.000
_cell.length_c   1.000
_cell.angle_alpha   90.00
_cell.angle_beta   90.00
_cell.angle_gamma   90.00
#
_symmetry.space_group_name_H-M   'P 1'
#
loop_
_entity.id
_entity.type
_entity.pdbx_description
1 polymer ?
#
loop_
_entity_poly.entity_id
_entity_poly.type
_entity_poly.pdbx_seq_one_letter_code
_entity_poly.pdbx_strand_id
1 'polypeptide(L)'
;VYFHDWYRDESASKGLFLQKATHDIDVINYLLGEEPVNVCAMKSKQIYKGDMPAGLRCSECDKWETCMDSTYNITHVRNDTPRNDYCGFAVDTGNEDSGSMIVKYESGMHVMYSQNFFARKGAARRGARLYGYTGTVEFDFATNEIKIFDHMSDKVTTVRLDDQGSRHGGGDIVLMRNFIHLMQGRTTVSVAPLKDGIRSALVCLQAKAFSESDQFYPVTL
;
A
#
# COMPACT_ATOMS: atom_id res chain seq x y z
N VAL A 1 -8.63 -5.21 -8.29
CA VAL A 1 -7.76 -6.36 -7.94
C VAL A 1 -8.24 -6.93 -6.61
N TYR A 2 -8.13 -6.18 -5.51
CA TYR A 2 -8.34 -6.64 -4.13
C TYR A 2 -9.75 -7.14 -3.77
N PHE A 3 -10.76 -6.84 -4.59
CA PHE A 3 -12.15 -7.23 -4.33
C PHE A 3 -12.74 -8.11 -5.43
N HIS A 4 -12.12 -8.12 -6.63
CA HIS A 4 -12.65 -8.78 -7.83
C HIS A 4 -11.90 -10.05 -8.21
N ASP A 5 -10.87 -10.41 -7.44
CA ASP A 5 -9.97 -11.54 -7.69
C ASP A 5 -9.71 -12.30 -6.39
N TRP A 6 -8.97 -13.40 -6.43
CA TRP A 6 -8.72 -14.30 -5.29
C TRP A 6 -8.15 -13.58 -4.05
N TYR A 7 -7.39 -12.48 -4.24
CA TYR A 7 -6.85 -11.64 -3.17
C TYR A 7 -7.92 -11.11 -2.19
N ARG A 8 -9.20 -11.18 -2.54
CA ARG A 8 -10.35 -10.80 -1.69
C ARG A 8 -10.54 -11.67 -0.45
N ASP A 9 -9.99 -12.89 -0.47
CA ASP A 9 -10.06 -13.82 0.65
C ASP A 9 -9.06 -13.39 1.74
N GLU A 10 -9.57 -12.78 2.80
CA GLU A 10 -8.77 -12.34 3.95
C GLU A 10 -8.14 -13.52 4.71
N SER A 11 -8.73 -14.72 4.65
CA SER A 11 -8.20 -15.90 5.34
C SER A 11 -6.82 -16.30 4.79
N ALA A 12 -6.63 -16.15 3.48
CA ALA A 12 -5.38 -16.38 2.77
C ALA A 12 -4.46 -15.16 2.83
N SER A 13 -5.02 -13.98 2.59
CA SER A 13 -4.24 -12.76 2.32
C SER A 13 -3.95 -11.88 3.55
N LYS A 14 -4.67 -12.12 4.66
CA LYS A 14 -4.62 -11.37 5.92
C LYS A 14 -4.91 -9.87 5.79
N GLY A 15 -5.70 -9.48 4.79
CA GLY A 15 -6.16 -8.11 4.62
C GLY A 15 -5.15 -7.20 3.93
N LEU A 16 -5.54 -5.95 3.71
CA LEU A 16 -4.78 -5.00 2.90
C LEU A 16 -3.66 -4.31 3.66
N PHE A 17 -3.64 -4.32 4.98
CA PHE A 17 -2.41 -3.97 5.71
C PHE A 17 -1.26 -4.88 5.29
N LEU A 18 -1.42 -6.20 5.32
CA LEU A 18 -0.34 -7.11 4.91
C LEU A 18 -0.11 -7.10 3.39
N GLN A 19 -1.17 -7.12 2.59
CA GLN A 19 -1.00 -7.21 1.14
C GLN A 19 -0.40 -5.95 0.51
N LYS A 20 -0.69 -4.77 1.06
CA LYS A 20 -0.37 -3.48 0.42
C LYS A 20 0.40 -2.51 1.28
N ALA A 21 0.00 -2.32 2.54
CA ALA A 21 0.74 -1.41 3.41
C ALA A 21 2.18 -1.89 3.66
N THR A 22 2.43 -3.20 3.64
CA THR A 22 3.79 -3.75 3.84
C THR A 22 4.83 -3.16 2.88
N HIS A 23 4.47 -2.88 1.62
CA HIS A 23 5.40 -2.25 0.68
C HIS A 23 5.73 -0.80 1.05
N ASP A 24 4.73 -0.05 1.52
CA ASP A 24 4.92 1.35 1.90
C ASP A 24 5.66 1.45 3.23
N ILE A 25 5.35 0.56 4.18
CA ILE A 25 6.05 0.46 5.46
C ILE A 25 7.52 0.09 5.26
N ASP A 26 7.83 -0.75 4.28
CA ASP A 26 9.22 -1.06 3.92
C ASP A 26 9.99 0.18 3.44
N VAL A 27 9.40 0.95 2.53
CA VAL A 27 9.96 2.23 2.07
C VAL A 27 10.11 3.22 3.24
N ILE A 28 9.11 3.32 4.11
CA ILE A 28 9.14 4.20 5.28
C ILE A 28 10.28 3.80 6.22
N ASN A 29 10.38 2.51 6.57
CA ASN A 29 11.45 2.00 7.44
C ASN A 29 12.83 2.24 6.83
N TYR A 30 12.98 2.02 5.52
CA TYR A 30 14.22 2.30 4.81
C TYR A 30 14.61 3.79 4.85
N LEU A 31 13.66 4.70 4.63
CA LEU A 31 13.90 6.14 4.63
C LEU A 31 14.23 6.69 6.03
N LEU A 32 13.61 6.12 7.07
CA LEU A 32 13.83 6.56 8.44
C LEU A 32 15.10 5.95 9.04
N GLY A 33 15.44 4.71 8.67
CA GLY A 33 16.58 4.00 9.24
C GLY A 33 16.45 3.68 10.74
N GLU A 34 15.22 3.71 11.26
CA GLU A 34 14.89 3.43 12.66
C GLU A 34 14.05 2.17 12.82
N GLU A 35 14.15 1.56 14.00
CA GLU A 35 13.35 0.38 14.34
C GLU A 35 11.94 0.79 14.83
N PRO A 36 10.86 0.26 14.23
CA PRO A 36 9.52 0.45 14.74
C PRO A 36 9.34 -0.35 16.04
N VAL A 37 8.64 0.21 17.01
CA VAL A 37 8.46 -0.41 18.34
C VAL A 37 7.02 -0.79 18.64
N ASN A 38 6.03 0.06 18.31
CA ASN A 38 4.60 -0.19 18.50
C ASN A 38 3.77 0.39 17.35
N VAL A 39 2.56 -0.14 17.15
CA VAL A 39 1.59 0.37 16.17
C VAL A 39 0.18 0.40 16.77
N CYS A 40 -0.59 1.45 16.45
CA CYS A 40 -2.04 1.46 16.57
C CYS A 40 -2.68 1.69 15.20
N ALA A 41 -3.87 1.16 14.97
CA ALA A 41 -4.48 1.18 13.65
C ALA A 41 -6.00 1.06 13.67
N MET A 42 -6.62 1.54 12.61
CA MET A 42 -8.03 1.39 12.34
C MET A 42 -8.19 0.86 10.93
N LYS A 43 -9.10 -0.10 10.73
CA LYS A 43 -9.52 -0.55 9.40
C LYS A 43 -11.02 -0.46 9.28
N SER A 44 -11.50 -0.25 8.06
CA SER A 44 -12.93 -0.22 7.80
C SER A 44 -13.25 -0.77 6.41
N LYS A 45 -14.47 -1.29 6.28
CA LYS A 45 -15.04 -1.76 5.02
C LYS A 45 -16.39 -1.08 4.84
N GLN A 46 -16.40 0.06 4.16
CA GLN A 46 -17.57 0.94 4.07
C GLN A 46 -18.14 1.08 2.67
N ILE A 47 -17.34 0.83 1.65
CA ILE A 47 -17.70 0.92 0.23
C ILE A 47 -17.95 -0.49 -0.32
N TYR A 48 -16.97 -1.38 -0.20
CA TYR A 48 -17.07 -2.75 -0.73
C TYR A 48 -17.75 -3.69 0.27
N LYS A 49 -18.82 -3.20 0.93
CA LYS A 49 -19.72 -3.94 1.82
C LYS A 49 -21.04 -4.17 1.08
N GLY A 50 -21.42 -5.43 0.88
CA GLY A 50 -22.66 -5.77 0.18
C GLY A 50 -23.16 -7.16 0.58
N ASP A 51 -24.36 -7.48 0.10
CA ASP A 51 -25.12 -8.70 0.39
C ASP A 51 -25.20 -9.64 -0.82
N MET A 52 -24.41 -9.39 -1.87
CA MET A 52 -24.45 -10.23 -3.07
C MET A 52 -23.98 -11.66 -2.73
N PRO A 53 -24.52 -12.70 -3.41
CA PRO A 53 -24.17 -14.08 -3.14
C PRO A 53 -22.67 -14.36 -3.18
N ALA A 54 -22.21 -15.25 -2.29
CA ALA A 54 -20.82 -15.69 -2.29
C ALA A 54 -20.42 -16.31 -3.64
N GLY A 55 -19.21 -16.02 -4.10
CA GLY A 55 -18.69 -16.49 -5.38
C GLY A 55 -19.31 -15.86 -6.63
N LEU A 56 -20.26 -14.93 -6.49
CA LEU A 56 -20.95 -14.31 -7.64
C LEU A 56 -19.95 -13.70 -8.62
N ARG A 57 -20.16 -13.98 -9.90
CA ARG A 57 -19.46 -13.34 -11.01
C ARG A 57 -20.26 -12.17 -11.55
N CYS A 58 -19.59 -11.08 -11.91
CA CYS A 58 -20.22 -9.91 -12.49
C CYS A 58 -20.93 -10.25 -13.80
N SER A 59 -20.36 -11.11 -14.64
CA SER A 59 -21.00 -11.59 -15.88
C SER A 59 -22.28 -12.40 -15.67
N GLU A 60 -22.51 -12.92 -14.46
CA GLU A 60 -23.69 -13.71 -14.08
C GLU A 60 -24.69 -12.89 -13.24
N CYS A 61 -24.38 -11.62 -12.98
CA CYS A 61 -25.16 -10.75 -12.12
C CYS A 61 -26.26 -10.01 -12.90
N ASP A 62 -27.48 -9.98 -12.36
CA ASP A 62 -28.62 -9.22 -12.92
C ASP A 62 -28.35 -7.70 -12.99
N LYS A 63 -27.47 -7.19 -12.13
CA LYS A 63 -27.03 -5.79 -12.10
C LYS A 63 -25.84 -5.50 -13.03
N TRP A 64 -25.43 -6.42 -13.91
CA TRP A 64 -24.21 -6.27 -14.71
C TRP A 64 -24.15 -4.96 -15.51
N GLU A 65 -25.26 -4.52 -16.12
CA GLU A 65 -25.27 -3.27 -16.91
C GLU A 65 -25.50 -2.00 -16.05
N THR A 66 -25.93 -2.13 -14.79
CA THR A 66 -26.28 -0.97 -13.93
C THR A 66 -25.30 -0.73 -12.78
N CYS A 67 -24.57 -1.75 -12.33
CA CYS A 67 -23.58 -1.65 -11.27
C CYS A 67 -22.29 -1.00 -11.79
N MET A 68 -21.82 0.08 -11.16
CA MET A 68 -20.60 0.79 -11.59
C MET A 68 -19.30 0.01 -11.32
N ASP A 69 -19.31 -1.04 -10.50
CA ASP A 69 -18.15 -1.93 -10.32
C ASP A 69 -18.29 -3.25 -11.09
N SER A 70 -19.30 -3.40 -11.96
CA SER A 70 -19.37 -4.52 -12.89
C SER A 70 -18.28 -4.47 -13.96
N THR A 71 -17.92 -5.62 -14.52
CA THR A 71 -16.96 -5.70 -15.63
C THR A 71 -17.41 -4.90 -16.86
N TYR A 72 -18.71 -4.81 -17.12
CA TYR A 72 -19.30 -3.98 -18.17
C TYR A 72 -19.04 -2.48 -17.93
N ASN A 73 -19.50 -1.93 -16.79
CA ASN A 73 -19.39 -0.49 -16.54
C ASN A 73 -17.98 -0.04 -16.21
N ILE A 74 -17.12 -0.92 -15.67
CA ILE A 74 -15.68 -0.64 -15.56
C ILE A 74 -15.10 -0.28 -16.93
N THR A 75 -15.46 -1.06 -17.97
CA THR A 75 -14.96 -0.87 -19.33
C THR A 75 -15.68 0.29 -20.03
N HIS A 76 -17.02 0.24 -20.10
CA HIS A 76 -17.81 1.10 -20.98
C HIS A 76 -18.14 2.48 -20.41
N VAL A 77 -18.16 2.64 -19.08
CA VAL A 77 -18.55 3.90 -18.43
C VAL A 77 -17.37 4.53 -17.67
N ARG A 78 -16.68 3.73 -16.86
CA ARG A 78 -15.55 4.22 -16.05
C ARG A 78 -14.27 4.40 -16.86
N ASN A 79 -14.19 3.86 -18.07
CA ASN A 79 -12.98 3.86 -18.89
C ASN A 79 -11.77 3.38 -18.07
N ASP A 80 -11.87 2.14 -17.58
CA ASP A 80 -10.89 1.49 -16.71
C ASP A 80 -10.82 0.00 -17.08
N THR A 81 -9.80 -0.71 -16.60
CA THR A 81 -9.58 -2.12 -16.96
C THR A 81 -10.15 -3.04 -15.88
N PRO A 82 -11.14 -3.89 -16.21
CA PRO A 82 -11.61 -4.92 -15.29
C PRO A 82 -10.46 -5.87 -14.98
N ARG A 83 -10.26 -6.15 -13.68
CA ARG A 83 -9.11 -6.94 -13.23
C ARG A 83 -9.41 -8.44 -13.25
N ASN A 84 -10.61 -8.80 -12.83
CA ASN A 84 -11.19 -10.15 -12.84
C ASN A 84 -12.71 -9.97 -12.64
N ASP A 85 -13.48 -11.06 -12.72
CA ASP A 85 -14.93 -11.05 -12.83
C ASP A 85 -15.67 -11.38 -11.53
N TYR A 86 -15.00 -11.52 -10.37
CA TYR A 86 -15.74 -11.65 -9.10
C TYR A 86 -16.44 -10.34 -8.71
N CYS A 87 -17.63 -10.46 -8.13
CA CYS A 87 -18.36 -9.34 -7.56
C CYS A 87 -17.66 -8.78 -6.32
N GLY A 88 -17.31 -7.50 -6.35
CA GLY A 88 -16.66 -6.81 -5.21
C GLY A 88 -17.60 -6.53 -4.03
N PHE A 89 -18.90 -6.77 -4.18
CA PHE A 89 -19.93 -6.59 -3.16
C PHE A 89 -20.49 -7.91 -2.63
N ALA A 90 -19.88 -9.04 -3.00
CA ALA A 90 -20.29 -10.33 -2.47
C ALA A 90 -19.85 -10.52 -1.01
N VAL A 91 -20.64 -11.27 -0.25
CA VAL A 91 -20.48 -11.47 1.21
C VAL A 91 -19.16 -12.13 1.61
N ASP A 92 -18.53 -12.85 0.67
CA ASP A 92 -17.23 -13.51 0.81
C ASP A 92 -16.05 -12.61 0.39
N THR A 93 -16.25 -11.30 0.37
CA THR A 93 -15.18 -10.30 0.19
C THR A 93 -14.67 -9.86 1.57
N GLY A 94 -13.55 -10.42 2.07
CA GLY A 94 -13.09 -10.15 3.44
C GLY A 94 -12.36 -8.81 3.64
N ASN A 95 -11.56 -8.41 2.67
CA ASN A 95 -10.66 -7.25 2.79
C ASN A 95 -11.36 -5.95 3.25
N GLU A 96 -10.68 -5.21 4.12
CA GLU A 96 -10.97 -3.80 4.38
C GLU A 96 -10.84 -2.97 3.09
N ASP A 97 -11.50 -1.82 3.00
CA ASP A 97 -11.35 -0.89 1.87
C ASP A 97 -10.67 0.43 2.25
N SER A 98 -10.46 0.63 3.54
CA SER A 98 -9.60 1.67 4.10
C SER A 98 -8.91 1.18 5.36
N GLY A 99 -7.70 1.68 5.57
CA GLY A 99 -6.92 1.40 6.76
C GLY A 99 -5.99 2.56 7.07
N SER A 100 -5.76 2.84 8.34
CA SER A 100 -4.78 3.83 8.78
C SER A 100 -4.05 3.31 10.02
N MET A 101 -2.79 3.68 10.17
CA MET A 101 -1.98 3.29 11.31
C MET A 101 -1.07 4.43 11.75
N ILE A 102 -0.77 4.46 13.06
CA ILE A 102 0.29 5.27 13.63
C ILE A 102 1.37 4.33 14.14
N VAL A 103 2.57 4.43 13.59
CA VAL A 103 3.73 3.62 13.96
C VAL A 103 4.65 4.47 14.81
N LYS A 104 5.02 3.99 16.00
CA LYS A 104 6.02 4.61 16.87
C LYS A 104 7.37 3.92 16.63
N TYR A 105 8.44 4.71 16.57
CA TYR A 105 9.81 4.23 16.43
C TYR A 105 10.61 4.42 17.73
N GLU A 106 11.78 3.80 17.80
CA GLU A 106 12.63 3.76 19.00
C GLU A 106 13.03 5.15 19.52
N SER A 107 13.22 6.13 18.63
CA SER A 107 13.53 7.52 19.02
C SER A 107 12.34 8.27 19.65
N GLY A 108 11.12 7.71 19.56
CA GLY A 108 9.87 8.39 19.88
C GLY A 108 9.24 9.14 18.71
N MET A 109 9.93 9.24 17.56
CA MET A 109 9.32 9.66 16.30
C MET A 109 8.15 8.74 15.94
N HIS A 110 7.17 9.28 15.22
CA HIS A 110 6.02 8.51 14.74
C HIS A 110 5.69 8.81 13.28
N VAL A 111 5.07 7.84 12.62
CA VAL A 111 4.56 7.94 11.25
C VAL A 111 3.05 7.76 11.27
N MET A 112 2.35 8.59 10.51
CA MET A 112 0.94 8.39 10.18
C MET A 112 0.81 7.86 8.76
N TYR A 113 0.29 6.65 8.62
CA TYR A 113 0.04 6.01 7.33
C TYR A 113 -1.46 5.85 7.09
N SER A 114 -1.91 6.06 5.86
CA SER A 114 -3.29 5.85 5.44
C SER A 114 -3.34 5.26 4.05
N GLN A 115 -4.22 4.27 3.87
CA GLN A 115 -4.53 3.64 2.59
C GLN A 115 -6.04 3.58 2.39
N ASN A 116 -6.47 3.71 1.13
CA ASN A 116 -7.82 3.42 0.72
C ASN A 116 -7.81 2.81 -0.70
N PHE A 117 -8.81 2.00 -0.99
CA PHE A 117 -8.90 1.24 -2.24
C PHE A 117 -10.16 1.57 -3.04
N PHE A 118 -10.80 2.69 -2.72
CA PHE A 118 -12.01 3.18 -3.38
C PHE A 118 -11.83 4.57 -4.00
N ALA A 119 -10.80 5.34 -3.66
CA ALA A 119 -10.44 6.54 -4.40
C ALA A 119 -10.00 6.14 -5.81
N ARG A 120 -10.42 6.94 -6.80
CA ARG A 120 -10.26 6.62 -8.21
C ARG A 120 -9.80 7.86 -8.98
N LYS A 121 -9.25 7.62 -10.17
CA LYS A 121 -8.86 8.66 -11.14
C LYS A 121 -7.88 9.66 -10.50
N GLY A 122 -8.06 10.96 -10.73
CA GLY A 122 -7.16 12.02 -10.24
C GLY A 122 -7.10 12.17 -8.71
N ALA A 123 -7.92 11.43 -7.95
CA ALA A 123 -7.81 11.40 -6.49
C ALA A 123 -6.74 10.42 -5.98
N ALA A 124 -6.13 9.61 -6.86
CA ALA A 124 -5.08 8.68 -6.47
C ALA A 124 -3.82 9.45 -6.05
N ARG A 125 -3.25 9.06 -4.90
CA ARG A 125 -1.98 9.58 -4.38
C ARG A 125 -1.24 8.45 -3.69
N ARG A 126 0.08 8.35 -3.92
CA ARG A 126 0.95 7.44 -3.17
C ARG A 126 2.29 8.11 -3.01
N GLY A 127 2.73 8.26 -1.77
CA GLY A 127 3.96 8.98 -1.47
C GLY A 127 4.08 9.21 0.03
N ALA A 128 5.07 10.01 0.42
CA ALA A 128 5.24 10.40 1.81
C ALA A 128 5.73 11.83 1.92
N ARG A 129 5.56 12.39 3.12
CA ARG A 129 6.10 13.69 3.50
C ARG A 129 6.87 13.53 4.80
N LEU A 130 8.16 13.82 4.75
CA LEU A 130 9.11 13.69 5.85
C LEU A 130 9.44 15.08 6.38
N TYR A 131 9.20 15.30 7.66
CA TYR A 131 9.39 16.59 8.31
C TYR A 131 10.66 16.57 9.15
N GLY A 132 11.62 17.42 8.79
CA GLY A 132 12.80 17.70 9.59
C GLY A 132 12.75 19.12 10.17
N TYR A 133 13.74 19.44 11.01
CA TYR A 133 13.86 20.78 11.57
C TYR A 133 14.16 21.83 10.50
N THR A 134 15.13 21.57 9.61
CA THR A 134 15.60 22.52 8.59
C THR A 134 14.85 22.45 7.27
N GLY A 135 13.99 21.45 7.08
CA GLY A 135 13.26 21.29 5.84
C GLY A 135 12.29 20.12 5.85
N THR A 136 11.48 20.07 4.81
CA THR A 136 10.52 19.00 4.55
C THR A 136 10.77 18.42 3.16
N VAL A 137 10.74 17.09 3.03
CA VAL A 137 10.77 16.40 1.74
C VAL A 137 9.41 15.75 1.50
N GLU A 138 8.82 15.99 0.33
CA GLU A 138 7.60 15.34 -0.12
C GLU A 138 7.88 14.64 -1.45
N PHE A 139 7.48 13.38 -1.60
CA PHE A 139 7.51 12.70 -2.90
C PHE A 139 6.14 12.11 -3.23
N ASP A 140 5.83 12.05 -4.51
CA ASP A 140 4.60 11.45 -5.03
C ASP A 140 4.92 10.58 -6.25
N PHE A 141 4.63 9.29 -6.13
CA PHE A 141 4.86 8.30 -7.20
C PHE A 141 3.91 8.49 -8.39
N ALA A 142 2.77 9.15 -8.21
CA ALA A 142 1.85 9.42 -9.32
C ALA A 142 2.34 10.55 -10.22
N THR A 143 3.03 11.55 -9.65
CA THR A 143 3.54 12.71 -10.40
C THR A 143 5.03 12.60 -10.75
N ASN A 144 5.74 11.62 -10.18
CA ASN A 144 7.20 11.48 -10.28
C ASN A 144 7.95 12.75 -9.84
N GLU A 145 7.40 13.47 -8.85
CA GLU A 145 8.00 14.67 -8.29
C GLU A 145 8.50 14.44 -6.86
N ILE A 146 9.66 15.04 -6.56
CA ILE A 146 10.17 15.25 -5.20
C ILE A 146 10.22 16.76 -4.95
N LYS A 147 9.58 17.22 -3.88
CA LYS A 147 9.61 18.61 -3.42
C LYS A 147 10.41 18.72 -2.14
N ILE A 148 11.31 19.69 -2.10
CA ILE A 148 12.15 20.00 -0.93
C ILE A 148 11.81 21.43 -0.51
N PHE A 149 11.22 21.55 0.67
CA PHE A 149 10.85 22.82 1.28
C PHE A 149 11.91 23.19 2.31
N ASP A 150 12.56 24.32 2.11
CA ASP A 150 13.49 24.90 3.07
C ASP A 150 12.68 25.55 4.21
N HIS A 151 13.04 25.32 5.48
CA HIS A 151 12.33 25.95 6.61
C HIS A 151 12.94 27.28 7.05
N MET A 152 14.09 27.65 6.48
CA MET A 152 14.83 28.88 6.80
C MET A 152 14.63 29.96 5.73
N SER A 153 13.89 29.66 4.65
CA SER A 153 13.59 30.57 3.54
C SER A 153 12.34 30.12 2.79
N ASP A 154 11.83 30.96 1.89
CA ASP A 154 10.70 30.61 1.02
C ASP A 154 11.07 29.67 -0.15
N LYS A 155 12.28 29.09 -0.13
CA LYS A 155 12.79 28.27 -1.22
C LYS A 155 12.09 26.91 -1.26
N VAL A 156 11.53 26.59 -2.42
CA VAL A 156 11.04 25.24 -2.74
C VAL A 156 11.78 24.72 -3.97
N THR A 157 12.42 23.57 -3.84
CA THR A 157 13.07 22.87 -4.96
C THR A 157 12.18 21.73 -5.41
N THR A 158 11.85 21.67 -6.70
CA THR A 158 11.12 20.53 -7.28
C THR A 158 12.07 19.75 -8.19
N VAL A 159 12.26 18.48 -7.88
CA VAL A 159 12.98 17.52 -8.72
C VAL A 159 11.94 16.67 -9.44
N ARG A 160 12.01 16.64 -10.77
CA ARG A 160 11.17 15.78 -11.61
C ARG A 160 12.00 14.59 -12.07
N LEU A 161 11.51 13.40 -11.79
CA LEU A 161 12.13 12.16 -12.21
C LEU A 161 11.60 11.77 -13.59
N ASP A 162 12.51 11.48 -14.51
CA ASP A 162 12.17 10.87 -15.79
C ASP A 162 12.07 9.36 -15.60
N ASP A 163 10.89 8.78 -15.82
CA ASP A 163 10.68 7.35 -15.63
C ASP A 163 11.09 6.50 -16.84
N GLN A 164 11.47 7.13 -17.96
CA GLN A 164 11.81 6.52 -19.26
C GLN A 164 10.93 5.31 -19.64
N GLY A 165 9.64 5.33 -19.30
CA GLY A 165 8.72 4.22 -19.58
C GLY A 165 9.05 2.93 -18.82
N SER A 166 9.83 3.00 -17.74
CA SER A 166 10.09 1.87 -16.85
C SER A 166 8.79 1.42 -16.21
N ARG A 167 8.46 0.14 -16.36
CA ARG A 167 7.37 -0.46 -15.59
C ARG A 167 7.79 -0.49 -14.12
N HIS A 168 6.89 -0.09 -13.24
CA HIS A 168 7.09 -0.16 -11.79
C HIS A 168 8.30 0.68 -11.28
N GLY A 169 8.62 1.80 -11.95
CA GLY A 169 9.67 2.74 -11.52
C GLY A 169 11.10 2.20 -11.60
N GLY A 170 11.32 1.05 -12.26
CA GLY A 170 12.64 0.44 -12.45
C GLY A 170 13.18 -0.37 -11.26
N GLY A 171 12.48 -0.37 -10.11
CA GLY A 171 12.91 -1.07 -8.89
C GLY A 171 13.08 -2.58 -9.08
N ASP A 172 12.22 -3.21 -9.88
CA ASP A 172 12.26 -4.65 -10.14
C ASP A 172 13.61 -5.08 -10.75
N ILE A 173 14.14 -4.30 -11.69
CA ILE A 173 15.43 -4.56 -12.34
C ILE A 173 16.57 -4.46 -11.33
N VAL A 174 16.51 -3.48 -10.41
CA VAL A 174 17.51 -3.30 -9.35
C VAL A 174 17.52 -4.49 -8.40
N LEU A 175 16.33 -4.95 -7.97
CA LEU A 175 16.20 -6.11 -7.08
C LEU A 175 16.71 -7.39 -7.74
N MET A 176 16.29 -7.67 -8.98
CA MET A 176 16.75 -8.83 -9.75
C MET A 176 18.27 -8.82 -9.95
N ARG A 177 18.85 -7.66 -10.28
CA ARG A 177 20.30 -7.52 -10.45
C ARG A 177 21.05 -7.74 -9.14
N ASN A 178 20.55 -7.20 -8.02
CA ASN A 178 21.14 -7.43 -6.70
C ASN A 178 21.10 -8.92 -6.33
N PHE A 179 20.00 -9.61 -6.59
CA PHE A 179 19.89 -11.05 -6.39
C PHE A 179 20.92 -11.83 -7.20
N ILE A 180 21.10 -11.51 -8.49
CA ILE A 180 22.14 -12.14 -9.32
C ILE A 180 23.55 -11.86 -8.76
N HIS A 181 23.82 -10.64 -8.32
CA HIS A 181 25.11 -10.29 -7.72
C HIS A 181 25.39 -11.07 -6.42
N LEU A 182 24.37 -11.32 -5.59
CA LEU A 182 24.48 -12.19 -4.42
C LEU A 182 24.85 -13.62 -4.81
N MET A 183 24.12 -14.18 -5.77
CA MET A 183 24.36 -15.55 -6.26
C MET A 183 25.75 -15.72 -6.90
N GLN A 184 26.30 -14.65 -7.46
CA GLN A 184 27.64 -14.62 -8.05
C GLN A 184 28.76 -14.28 -7.05
N GLY A 185 28.42 -13.99 -5.78
CA GLY A 185 29.40 -13.55 -4.77
C GLY A 185 30.00 -12.16 -5.04
N ARG A 186 29.38 -11.36 -5.91
CA ARG A 186 29.80 -9.96 -6.20
C ARG A 186 29.37 -8.97 -5.11
N THR A 187 28.40 -9.36 -4.30
CA THR A 187 28.02 -8.71 -3.05
C THR A 187 27.67 -9.78 -2.02
N THR A 188 27.82 -9.46 -0.74
CA THR A 188 27.48 -10.34 0.38
C THR A 188 26.20 -9.90 1.10
N VAL A 189 25.68 -8.71 0.78
CA VAL A 189 24.49 -8.12 1.43
C VAL A 189 23.46 -7.73 0.37
N SER A 190 22.20 -8.08 0.63
CA SER A 190 21.08 -7.67 -0.23
C SER A 190 20.73 -6.21 0.02
N VAL A 191 20.27 -5.51 -1.02
CA VAL A 191 19.65 -4.18 -0.87
C VAL A 191 18.22 -4.27 -0.32
N ALA A 192 17.63 -5.47 -0.31
CA ALA A 192 16.34 -5.75 0.33
C ALA A 192 16.44 -7.05 1.17
N PRO A 193 17.19 -7.01 2.30
CA PRO A 193 17.35 -8.16 3.18
C PRO A 193 16.01 -8.72 3.67
N LEU A 194 15.95 -10.06 3.84
CA LEU A 194 14.75 -10.75 4.35
C LEU A 194 14.25 -10.17 5.68
N LYS A 195 15.17 -9.76 6.58
CA LYS A 195 14.82 -9.15 7.86
C LYS A 195 13.94 -7.90 7.73
N ASP A 196 14.16 -7.10 6.69
CA ASP A 196 13.44 -5.84 6.50
C ASP A 196 12.03 -6.13 6.01
N GLY A 197 11.87 -7.11 5.11
CA GLY A 197 10.57 -7.63 4.72
C GLY A 197 9.79 -8.27 5.87
N ILE A 198 10.44 -9.06 6.73
CA ILE A 198 9.80 -9.66 7.93
C ILE A 198 9.33 -8.55 8.88
N ARG A 199 10.16 -7.52 9.11
CA ARG A 199 9.80 -6.38 9.96
C ARG A 199 8.59 -5.62 9.42
N SER A 200 8.59 -5.30 8.13
CA SER A 200 7.49 -4.60 7.48
C SER A 200 6.19 -5.43 7.53
N ALA A 201 6.29 -6.74 7.34
CA ALA A 201 5.15 -7.67 7.51
C ALA A 201 4.65 -7.72 8.96
N LEU A 202 5.56 -7.76 9.94
CA LEU A 202 5.22 -7.76 11.36
C LEU A 202 4.45 -6.50 11.75
N VAL A 203 4.91 -5.31 11.33
CA VAL A 203 4.19 -4.05 11.57
C VAL A 203 2.76 -4.13 11.04
N CYS A 204 2.57 -4.63 9.81
CA CYS A 204 1.24 -4.73 9.21
C CYS A 204 0.35 -5.79 9.88
N LEU A 205 0.90 -6.92 10.29
CA LEU A 205 0.17 -7.94 11.06
C LEU A 205 -0.26 -7.40 12.42
N GLN A 206 0.61 -6.66 13.12
CA GLN A 206 0.25 -6.05 14.39
C GLN A 206 -0.70 -4.87 14.23
N ALA A 207 -0.63 -4.11 13.14
CA ALA A 207 -1.64 -3.10 12.81
C ALA A 207 -3.03 -3.76 12.64
N LYS A 208 -3.09 -4.89 11.92
CA LYS A 208 -4.33 -5.66 11.82
C LYS A 208 -4.81 -6.16 13.18
N ALA A 209 -3.93 -6.77 13.98
CA ALA A 209 -4.28 -7.29 15.30
C ALA A 209 -4.79 -6.17 16.24
N PHE A 210 -4.12 -5.01 16.26
CA PHE A 210 -4.58 -3.83 16.99
C PHE A 210 -5.99 -3.44 16.53
N SER A 211 -6.22 -3.32 15.21
CA SER A 211 -7.51 -2.88 14.68
C SER A 211 -8.69 -3.80 15.00
N GLU A 212 -8.42 -5.02 15.48
CA GLU A 212 -9.42 -6.03 15.84
C GLU A 212 -9.58 -6.21 17.35
N SER A 213 -8.63 -5.72 18.16
CA SER A 213 -8.59 -5.98 19.60
C SER A 213 -8.39 -4.75 20.47
N ASP A 214 -8.04 -3.60 19.88
CA ASP A 214 -7.64 -2.36 20.57
C ASP A 214 -6.47 -2.58 21.57
N GLN A 215 -5.63 -3.58 21.31
CA GLN A 215 -4.46 -3.91 22.12
C GLN A 215 -3.16 -3.60 21.38
N PHE A 216 -2.19 -3.02 22.11
CA PHE A 216 -0.84 -2.83 21.60
C PHE A 216 -0.07 -4.13 21.57
N TYR A 217 0.57 -4.39 20.44
CA TYR A 217 1.51 -5.48 20.27
C TYR A 217 2.88 -4.94 19.88
N PRO A 218 3.97 -5.48 20.44
CA PRO A 218 5.32 -5.09 20.05
C PRO A 218 5.58 -5.47 18.59
N VAL A 219 6.30 -4.62 17.87
CA VAL A 219 6.73 -4.85 16.47
C VAL A 219 8.25 -5.04 16.33
N THR A 220 8.92 -5.38 17.43
CA THR A 220 10.35 -5.71 17.47
C THR A 220 10.59 -7.18 17.12
N LEU A 221 11.59 -7.45 16.28
CA LEU A 221 12.01 -8.81 15.88
C LEU A 221 12.92 -9.48 16.92
#